data_AF-A0A6M1U598-F1
#
_entry.id   AF-A0A6M1U598-F1
#
_cell.length_a   1.000
_cell.length_b   1.000
_cell.length_c   1.000
_cell.angle_alpha   90.00
_cell.angle_beta   90.00
_cell.angle_gamma   90.00
#
_symmetry.space_group_name_H-M   'P 1'
#
loop_
_entity.id
_entity.type
_entity.pdbx_description
1 polymer ?
#
loop_
_entity_poly.entity_id
_entity_poly.type
_entity_poly.pdbx_seq_one_letter_code
_entity_poly.pdbx_strand_id
1 'polypeptide(L)'
;MTKRDWLQKSSVAVLLSTSLLMFTDGGQAAAAAANSQLSAKSEQVVKLAYDLVGEDYQYGAEGPDAFGSAGFVAYIYGQAGFDLQNSLSSLYQVGDKVDSSNLLPGDLVFFSSNGSHTPQYVGIYVGDDTFVYASQSADEVIKVPFSKRSGDFIGARRLLKEPAASVGNSPTPDKQSPAPSATIGDKVIAAGLKYLGTPYKFGDSRSDKRYMDCSDFTYNAYKDIGIKIPTNSRSQKEFVEKYGAPVYQVKDLQKGDLIFMMSYKGSKKSDYQGIDKSKQRITHVGIYLGDGRILHTYSKESGGVKITKFTDTSWEYRFVMGGRPY
;
A
#
# COMPACT_ATOMS: atom_id res chain seq x y z
N MET A 1 -63.45 -45.35 27.53
CA MET A 1 -63.74 -43.91 27.36
C MET A 1 -62.44 -43.18 27.63
N THR A 2 -61.84 -42.39 26.73
CA THR A 2 -62.46 -41.42 25.81
C THR A 2 -61.51 -40.95 24.69
N LYS A 3 -62.13 -40.43 23.60
CA LYS A 3 -61.60 -39.49 22.57
C LYS A 3 -60.50 -40.06 21.66
N ARG A 4 -60.77 -40.56 20.45
CA ARG A 4 -61.54 -39.95 19.36
C ARG A 4 -61.07 -38.52 19.06
N ASP A 5 -60.52 -38.39 17.86
CA ASP A 5 -60.48 -37.19 17.03
C ASP A 5 -59.51 -36.09 17.43
N TRP A 6 -58.28 -36.18 16.89
CA TRP A 6 -57.88 -35.15 15.93
C TRP A 6 -56.90 -35.69 14.88
N LEU A 7 -57.49 -36.08 13.76
CA LEU A 7 -56.88 -36.21 12.45
C LEU A 7 -56.15 -34.92 12.04
N GLN A 8 -55.10 -35.12 11.25
CA GLN A 8 -54.76 -34.32 10.07
C GLN A 8 -54.62 -32.80 10.25
N LYS A 9 -53.35 -32.37 10.32
CA LYS A 9 -52.77 -31.15 9.73
C LYS A 9 -51.29 -31.17 10.13
N SER A 10 -50.29 -31.16 9.27
CA SER A 10 -50.21 -30.80 7.86
C SER A 10 -48.99 -31.50 7.25
N SER A 11 -49.13 -31.95 6.01
CA SER A 11 -48.00 -32.16 5.11
C SER A 11 -47.19 -30.86 4.94
N VAL A 12 -45.95 -31.02 4.46
CA VAL A 12 -44.99 -29.99 4.01
C VAL A 12 -43.96 -29.57 5.06
N ALA A 13 -42.75 -30.15 4.97
CA ALA A 13 -41.51 -29.38 4.88
C ALA A 13 -40.28 -30.26 4.58
N VAL A 14 -39.82 -30.17 3.32
CA VAL A 14 -38.42 -29.97 2.91
C VAL A 14 -37.41 -31.09 3.20
N LEU A 15 -37.17 -31.87 2.14
CA LEU A 15 -35.86 -32.41 1.79
C LEU A 15 -34.85 -31.24 1.64
N LEU A 16 -33.76 -31.23 2.41
CA LEU A 16 -32.42 -30.71 2.05
C LEU A 16 -31.57 -30.54 3.32
N SER A 17 -30.86 -31.59 3.74
CA SER A 17 -29.83 -31.48 4.78
C SER A 17 -28.58 -32.28 4.42
N THR A 18 -28.02 -32.01 3.24
CA THR A 18 -26.66 -32.46 2.87
C THR A 18 -26.04 -31.42 1.97
N SER A 19 -25.62 -30.28 2.53
CA SER A 19 -24.64 -29.36 1.92
C SER A 19 -24.32 -28.22 2.89
N LEU A 20 -23.57 -28.52 3.95
CA LEU A 20 -22.89 -27.46 4.70
C LEU A 20 -21.71 -28.04 5.50
N LEU A 21 -20.63 -28.44 4.83
CA LEU A 21 -19.38 -28.82 5.51
C LEU A 21 -18.11 -28.68 4.65
N MET A 22 -18.07 -27.78 3.66
CA MET A 22 -16.89 -27.59 2.80
C MET A 22 -16.64 -26.11 2.46
N PHE A 23 -16.49 -25.23 3.45
CA PHE A 23 -16.06 -23.84 3.20
C PHE A 23 -15.13 -23.23 4.26
N THR A 24 -14.55 -24.03 5.16
CA THR A 24 -13.63 -23.51 6.19
C THR A 24 -12.15 -23.80 5.94
N ASP A 25 -11.79 -24.67 4.99
CA ASP A 25 -10.39 -25.11 4.77
C ASP A 25 -9.61 -24.31 3.70
N GLY A 26 -10.30 -23.63 2.77
CA GLY A 26 -9.64 -22.94 1.64
C GLY A 26 -8.87 -21.67 2.04
N GLY A 27 -9.29 -20.99 3.12
CA GLY A 27 -8.69 -19.72 3.55
C GLY A 27 -7.37 -19.89 4.32
N GLN A 28 -7.23 -20.95 5.11
CA GLN A 28 -6.03 -21.21 5.89
C GLN A 28 -4.89 -21.77 5.02
N ALA A 29 -5.21 -22.62 4.04
CA ALA A 29 -4.22 -23.16 3.10
C ALA A 29 -3.59 -22.07 2.19
N ALA A 30 -4.38 -21.08 1.75
CA ALA A 30 -3.90 -19.98 0.93
C ALA A 30 -2.99 -19.00 1.71
N ALA A 31 -3.31 -18.72 2.98
CA ALA A 31 -2.49 -17.89 3.84
C ALA A 31 -1.16 -18.58 4.23
N ALA A 32 -1.20 -19.88 4.53
CA ALA A 32 -0.01 -20.68 4.81
C ALA A 32 0.92 -20.78 3.58
N ALA A 33 0.36 -20.98 2.38
CA ALA A 33 1.13 -21.00 1.14
C ALA A 33 1.82 -19.65 0.85
N ALA A 34 1.12 -18.54 1.04
CA ALA A 34 1.71 -17.21 0.88
C ALA A 34 2.82 -16.91 1.92
N ASN A 35 2.66 -17.36 3.17
CA ASN A 35 3.65 -17.21 4.24
C ASN A 35 4.90 -18.04 3.94
N SER A 36 4.71 -19.27 3.44
CA SER A 36 5.83 -20.10 3.00
C SER A 36 6.60 -19.50 1.82
N GLN A 37 5.91 -18.81 0.90
CA GLN A 37 6.53 -18.18 -0.26
C GLN A 37 7.30 -16.89 0.11
N LEU A 38 6.85 -16.15 1.12
CA LEU A 38 7.50 -14.93 1.60
C LEU A 38 8.73 -15.23 2.46
N SER A 39 8.63 -16.25 3.34
CA SER A 39 9.77 -16.83 4.04
C SER A 39 10.82 -17.35 3.06
N ALA A 40 10.42 -18.08 2.00
CA ALA A 40 11.36 -18.56 0.98
C ALA A 40 12.06 -17.41 0.22
N LYS A 41 11.37 -16.30 -0.05
CA LYS A 41 12.00 -15.12 -0.67
C LYS A 41 12.98 -14.41 0.26
N SER A 42 12.68 -14.33 1.56
CA SER A 42 13.61 -13.76 2.56
C SER A 42 14.87 -14.60 2.67
N GLU A 43 14.72 -15.92 2.76
CA GLU A 43 15.85 -16.86 2.74
C GLU A 43 16.67 -16.76 1.44
N GLN A 44 16.01 -16.63 0.29
CA GLN A 44 16.68 -16.44 -0.99
C GLN A 44 17.50 -15.14 -1.02
N VAL A 45 16.93 -14.02 -0.57
CA VAL A 45 17.63 -12.73 -0.50
C VAL A 45 18.84 -12.80 0.43
N VAL A 46 18.69 -13.41 1.60
CA VAL A 46 19.78 -13.58 2.58
C VAL A 46 20.88 -14.47 2.01
N LYS A 47 20.51 -15.59 1.38
CA LYS A 47 21.47 -16.49 0.74
C LYS A 47 22.26 -15.78 -0.35
N LEU A 48 21.59 -15.08 -1.26
CA LEU A 48 22.25 -14.33 -2.32
C LEU A 48 23.16 -13.23 -1.77
N ALA A 49 22.76 -12.55 -0.70
CA ALA A 49 23.61 -11.57 -0.04
C ALA A 49 24.90 -12.21 0.51
N TYR A 50 24.83 -13.42 1.07
CA TYR A 50 26.02 -14.16 1.51
C TYR A 50 26.87 -14.70 0.37
N ASP A 51 26.25 -15.21 -0.71
CA ASP A 51 26.96 -15.76 -1.86
C ASP A 51 27.83 -14.70 -2.55
N LEU A 52 27.44 -13.42 -2.49
CA LEU A 52 28.14 -12.29 -3.09
C LEU A 52 29.18 -11.63 -2.16
N VAL A 53 29.39 -12.15 -0.94
CA VAL A 53 30.46 -11.64 -0.05
C VAL A 53 31.83 -11.93 -0.65
N GLY A 54 32.66 -10.90 -0.76
CA GLY A 54 33.98 -10.95 -1.38
C GLY A 54 34.01 -10.52 -2.85
N GLU A 55 32.86 -10.25 -3.48
CA GLU A 55 32.82 -9.65 -4.82
C GLU A 55 33.31 -8.20 -4.79
N ASP A 56 33.96 -7.75 -5.87
CA ASP A 56 34.62 -6.44 -5.93
C ASP A 56 33.61 -5.28 -5.78
N TYR A 57 34.04 -4.21 -5.09
CA TYR A 57 33.30 -2.96 -5.07
C TYR A 57 33.63 -2.11 -6.30
N GLN A 58 32.60 -1.61 -6.98
CA GLN A 58 32.76 -0.56 -7.97
C GLN A 58 31.60 0.44 -7.88
N TYR A 59 31.92 1.73 -7.80
CA TYR A 59 30.91 2.78 -7.71
C TYR A 59 29.96 2.74 -8.92
N GLY A 60 28.66 2.60 -8.63
CA GLY A 60 27.60 2.55 -9.64
C GLY A 60 27.49 1.21 -10.39
N ALA A 61 28.28 0.19 -10.05
CA ALA A 61 28.17 -1.11 -10.69
C ALA A 61 26.89 -1.86 -10.28
N GLU A 62 26.34 -2.63 -11.21
CA GLU A 62 25.05 -3.33 -11.08
C GLU A 62 25.19 -4.86 -10.99
N GLY A 63 26.42 -5.37 -10.96
CA GLY A 63 26.73 -6.81 -10.98
C GLY A 63 26.83 -7.42 -12.39
N PRO A 64 27.13 -8.73 -12.48
CA PRO A 64 27.44 -9.61 -11.35
C PRO A 64 28.91 -9.57 -10.89
N ASP A 65 29.85 -9.06 -11.70
CA ASP A 65 31.28 -9.19 -11.42
C ASP A 65 31.82 -8.11 -10.45
N ALA A 66 31.07 -7.03 -10.23
CA ALA A 66 31.37 -6.00 -9.26
C ALA A 66 30.09 -5.25 -8.87
N PHE A 67 30.06 -4.67 -7.67
CA PHE A 67 28.86 -4.04 -7.13
C PHE A 67 29.09 -2.65 -6.53
N GLY A 68 28.17 -1.74 -6.87
CA GLY A 68 27.91 -0.54 -6.08
C GLY A 68 26.82 -0.83 -5.05
N SER A 69 26.73 -0.03 -3.98
CA SER A 69 25.80 -0.28 -2.87
C SER A 69 24.32 -0.38 -3.29
N ALA A 70 23.85 0.46 -4.23
CA ALA A 70 22.48 0.36 -4.73
C ALA A 70 22.29 -0.74 -5.79
N GLY A 71 23.33 -1.02 -6.60
CA GLY A 71 23.33 -2.10 -7.59
C GLY A 71 23.32 -3.48 -6.94
N PHE A 72 24.06 -3.66 -5.84
CA PHE A 72 24.04 -4.86 -4.99
C PHE A 72 22.62 -5.24 -4.57
N VAL A 73 21.88 -4.27 -4.01
CA VAL A 73 20.50 -4.48 -3.58
C VAL A 73 19.59 -4.79 -4.76
N ALA A 74 19.66 -3.99 -5.83
CA ALA A 74 18.82 -4.16 -7.01
C ALA A 74 19.04 -5.52 -7.68
N TYR A 75 20.29 -5.99 -7.78
CA TYR A 75 20.64 -7.29 -8.32
C TYR A 75 20.01 -8.44 -7.50
N ILE A 76 20.24 -8.46 -6.17
CA ILE A 76 19.72 -9.52 -5.29
C ILE A 76 18.19 -9.57 -5.32
N TYR A 77 17.54 -8.42 -5.20
CA TYR A 77 16.09 -8.33 -5.22
C TYR A 77 15.51 -8.65 -6.61
N GLY A 78 16.22 -8.33 -7.69
CA GLY A 78 15.90 -8.76 -9.05
C GLY A 78 15.85 -10.28 -9.19
N GLN A 79 16.83 -11.00 -8.63
CA GLN A 79 16.85 -12.48 -8.60
C GLN A 79 15.71 -13.07 -7.74
N ALA A 80 15.25 -12.34 -6.73
CA ALA A 80 14.07 -12.69 -5.91
C ALA A 80 12.73 -12.24 -6.55
N GLY A 81 12.77 -11.71 -7.77
CA GLY A 81 11.60 -11.31 -8.56
C GLY A 81 11.05 -9.92 -8.27
N PHE A 82 11.88 -9.01 -7.76
CA PHE A 82 11.54 -7.59 -7.51
C PHE A 82 12.29 -6.67 -8.47
N ASP A 83 11.56 -5.82 -9.18
CA ASP A 83 12.15 -4.82 -10.06
C ASP A 83 12.41 -3.52 -9.30
N LEU A 84 13.66 -3.32 -8.85
CA LEU A 84 14.07 -2.16 -8.07
C LEU A 84 14.95 -1.23 -8.90
N GLN A 85 14.68 0.08 -8.78
CA GLN A 85 15.60 1.09 -9.28
C GLN A 85 16.90 1.08 -8.45
N ASN A 86 18.04 1.12 -9.13
CA ASN A 86 19.37 1.03 -8.55
C ASN A 86 19.92 2.36 -8.00
N SER A 87 19.07 3.20 -7.42
CA SER A 87 19.49 4.45 -6.79
C SER A 87 19.19 4.48 -5.29
N LEU A 88 20.10 5.04 -4.49
CA LEU A 88 19.91 5.15 -3.04
C LEU A 88 18.66 5.94 -2.66
N SER A 89 18.33 6.98 -3.42
CA SER A 89 17.13 7.78 -3.18
C SER A 89 15.85 7.02 -3.49
N SER A 90 15.82 6.22 -4.56
CA SER A 90 14.68 5.36 -4.90
C SER A 90 14.53 4.23 -3.89
N LEU A 91 15.61 3.50 -3.59
CA LEU A 91 15.63 2.41 -2.60
C LEU A 91 15.23 2.90 -1.21
N TYR A 92 15.62 4.12 -0.83
CA TYR A 92 15.23 4.66 0.46
C TYR A 92 13.74 5.03 0.56
N GLN A 93 12.96 4.90 -0.51
CA GLN A 93 11.51 5.13 -0.51
C GLN A 93 10.69 3.88 -0.82
N VAL A 94 11.30 2.74 -1.16
CA VAL A 94 10.57 1.49 -1.40
C VAL A 94 10.20 0.79 -0.09
N GLY A 95 9.14 0.00 -0.11
CA GLY A 95 8.74 -0.84 1.03
C GLY A 95 8.32 -0.09 2.29
N ASP A 96 8.02 -0.86 3.33
CA ASP A 96 7.60 -0.36 4.63
C ASP A 96 8.79 0.19 5.41
N LYS A 97 8.61 1.29 6.16
CA LYS A 97 9.62 1.75 7.12
C LYS A 97 9.73 0.75 8.26
N VAL A 98 10.96 0.39 8.60
CA VAL A 98 11.24 -0.49 9.73
C VAL A 98 12.05 0.27 10.78
N ASP A 99 11.60 0.21 12.02
CA ASP A 99 12.39 0.65 13.17
C ASP A 99 13.56 -0.30 13.39
N SER A 100 14.72 0.21 13.82
CA SER A 100 15.93 -0.61 14.03
C SER A 100 15.72 -1.77 15.00
N SER A 101 14.78 -1.66 15.95
CA SER A 101 14.41 -2.73 16.88
C SER A 101 13.63 -3.88 16.25
N ASN A 102 13.07 -3.65 15.06
CA ASN A 102 12.16 -4.57 14.37
C ASN A 102 12.77 -5.14 13.09
N LEU A 103 14.08 -4.99 12.88
CA LEU A 103 14.77 -5.49 11.70
C LEU A 103 14.59 -7.01 11.57
N LEU A 104 14.27 -7.44 10.35
CA LEU A 104 14.17 -8.84 9.97
C LEU A 104 15.09 -9.12 8.77
N PRO A 105 15.54 -10.37 8.60
CA PRO A 105 16.34 -10.75 7.45
C PRO A 105 15.66 -10.38 6.13
N GLY A 106 16.43 -9.76 5.24
CA GLY A 106 15.99 -9.17 3.99
C GLY A 106 15.77 -7.66 4.05
N ASP A 107 15.59 -7.04 5.22
CA ASP A 107 15.39 -5.59 5.30
C ASP A 107 16.57 -4.81 4.73
N LEU A 108 16.27 -3.74 4.00
CA LEU A 108 17.28 -2.80 3.54
C LEU A 108 17.61 -1.84 4.69
N VAL A 109 18.87 -1.69 5.05
CA VAL A 109 19.36 -0.78 6.09
C VAL A 109 20.18 0.34 5.45
N PHE A 110 19.86 1.59 5.78
CA PHE A 110 20.45 2.78 5.16
C PHE A 110 21.25 3.59 6.15
N PHE A 111 22.37 4.13 5.67
CA PHE A 111 23.33 4.83 6.50
C PHE A 111 23.79 6.15 5.86
N SER A 112 24.21 7.10 6.69
CA SER A 112 24.75 8.39 6.27
C SER A 112 25.82 8.88 7.25
N SER A 113 26.89 9.46 6.71
CA SER A 113 27.92 10.13 7.50
C SER A 113 27.54 11.59 7.77
N ASN A 114 28.07 12.14 8.87
CA ASN A 114 28.04 13.58 9.19
C ASN A 114 26.65 14.17 9.51
N GLY A 115 25.70 13.39 10.02
CA GLY A 115 24.37 13.88 10.44
C GLY A 115 23.44 14.27 9.28
N SER A 116 23.82 13.97 8.05
CA SER A 116 22.96 14.09 6.88
C SER A 116 21.84 13.05 6.95
N HIS A 117 20.62 13.43 6.55
CA HIS A 117 19.50 12.49 6.42
C HIS A 117 19.40 11.90 4.99
N THR A 118 20.43 12.13 4.17
CA THR A 118 20.52 11.59 2.81
C THR A 118 21.29 10.27 2.85
N PRO A 119 20.73 9.16 2.34
CA PRO A 119 21.42 7.87 2.30
C PRO A 119 22.70 7.96 1.47
N GLN A 120 23.81 7.51 2.03
CA GLN A 120 25.11 7.41 1.35
C GLN A 120 25.43 5.98 0.93
N TYR A 121 24.93 5.00 1.69
CA TYR A 121 24.97 3.60 1.31
C TYR A 121 23.79 2.85 1.94
N VAL A 122 23.49 1.69 1.34
CA VAL A 122 22.47 0.73 1.73
C VAL A 122 23.10 -0.66 1.81
N GLY A 123 22.59 -1.48 2.73
CA GLY A 123 22.88 -2.91 2.82
C GLY A 123 21.62 -3.72 3.09
N ILE A 124 21.76 -5.04 3.13
CA ILE A 124 20.69 -5.98 3.45
C ILE A 124 20.97 -6.56 4.84
N TYR A 125 20.04 -6.39 5.77
CA TYR A 125 20.08 -7.03 7.08
C TYR A 125 19.86 -8.54 6.90
N VAL A 126 20.73 -9.36 7.47
CA VAL A 126 20.72 -10.82 7.30
C VAL A 126 20.40 -11.59 8.59
N GLY A 127 20.05 -10.86 9.67
CA GLY A 127 19.80 -11.43 10.99
C GLY A 127 21.02 -11.34 11.91
N ASP A 128 20.84 -11.71 13.18
CA ASP A 128 21.90 -11.83 14.18
C ASP A 128 22.88 -10.63 14.23
N ASP A 129 22.30 -9.42 14.33
CA ASP A 129 23.03 -8.15 14.34
C ASP A 129 23.97 -8.00 13.13
N THR A 130 23.66 -8.58 11.97
CA THR A 130 24.55 -8.57 10.80
C THR A 130 23.82 -8.01 9.58
N PHE A 131 24.54 -7.20 8.79
CA PHE A 131 24.11 -6.79 7.45
C PHE A 131 25.25 -6.93 6.45
N VAL A 132 24.89 -7.06 5.17
CA VAL A 132 25.84 -7.19 4.05
C VAL A 132 25.68 -5.99 3.11
N TYR A 133 26.79 -5.44 2.65
CA TYR A 133 26.79 -4.35 1.66
C TYR A 133 28.10 -4.30 0.86
N ALA A 134 28.04 -3.72 -0.33
CA ALA A 134 29.21 -3.38 -1.15
C ALA A 134 29.93 -2.16 -0.54
N SER A 135 31.15 -2.36 -0.03
CA SER A 135 31.87 -1.38 0.78
C SER A 135 33.01 -0.72 0.02
N GLN A 136 32.88 0.58 -0.22
CA GLN A 136 33.94 1.36 -0.87
C GLN A 136 35.27 1.32 -0.11
N SER A 137 35.26 1.27 1.23
CA SER A 137 36.49 1.31 2.02
C SER A 137 37.18 -0.06 2.14
N ALA A 138 36.44 -1.14 1.90
CA ALA A 138 36.99 -2.50 1.88
C ALA A 138 37.28 -2.99 0.46
N ASP A 139 36.86 -2.24 -0.55
CA ASP A 139 36.95 -2.57 -1.97
C ASP A 139 36.21 -3.87 -2.37
N GLU A 140 35.29 -4.34 -1.52
CA GLU A 140 34.56 -5.60 -1.70
C GLU A 140 33.19 -5.56 -1.00
N VAL A 141 32.34 -6.56 -1.28
CA VAL A 141 31.12 -6.85 -0.53
C VAL A 141 31.47 -7.52 0.80
N ILE A 142 31.08 -6.90 1.91
CA ILE A 142 31.43 -7.38 3.27
C ILE A 142 30.19 -7.56 4.15
N LYS A 143 30.34 -8.44 5.16
CA LYS A 143 29.42 -8.54 6.30
C LYS A 143 29.92 -7.71 7.47
N VAL A 144 29.03 -6.94 8.08
CA VAL A 144 29.37 -6.07 9.22
C VAL A 144 28.30 -6.17 10.29
N PRO A 145 28.68 -6.16 11.58
CA PRO A 145 27.70 -6.04 12.65
C PRO A 145 26.92 -4.72 12.55
N PHE A 146 25.59 -4.76 12.57
CA PHE A 146 24.72 -3.58 12.50
C PHE A 146 25.00 -2.60 13.65
N SER A 147 25.20 -3.13 14.86
CA SER A 147 25.60 -2.36 16.05
C SER A 147 26.86 -1.49 15.84
N LYS A 148 27.80 -1.89 14.98
CA LYS A 148 29.01 -1.08 14.67
C LYS A 148 28.71 0.16 13.83
N ARG A 149 27.55 0.22 13.18
CA ARG A 149 27.13 1.30 12.27
C ARG A 149 25.84 1.99 12.70
N SER A 150 25.31 1.67 13.89
CA SER A 150 24.03 2.20 14.37
C SER A 150 24.02 3.72 14.55
N GLY A 151 25.18 4.34 14.78
CA GLY A 151 25.31 5.81 14.85
C GLY A 151 25.10 6.52 13.51
N ASP A 152 25.38 5.83 12.40
CA ASP A 152 25.20 6.34 11.03
C ASP A 152 23.84 5.91 10.45
N PHE A 153 23.06 5.11 11.16
CA PHE A 153 21.80 4.55 10.68
C PHE A 153 20.73 5.64 10.55
N ILE A 154 20.14 5.75 9.36
CA ILE A 154 19.11 6.76 9.07
C ILE A 154 17.73 6.16 8.84
N GLY A 155 17.63 4.84 8.59
CA GLY A 155 16.35 4.15 8.46
C GLY A 155 16.47 2.80 7.75
N ALA A 156 15.41 2.00 7.82
CA ALA A 156 15.32 0.71 7.15
C ALA A 156 14.02 0.53 6.36
N ARG A 157 14.06 -0.36 5.36
CA ARG A 157 12.95 -0.66 4.44
C ARG A 157 12.69 -2.16 4.30
N ARG A 158 11.43 -2.58 4.44
CA ARG A 158 11.01 -3.96 4.23
C ARG A 158 10.18 -4.10 2.96
N LEU A 159 10.64 -4.96 2.05
CA LEU A 159 9.90 -5.30 0.82
C LEU A 159 9.20 -6.67 0.93
N LEU A 160 9.74 -7.56 1.76
CA LEU A 160 9.23 -8.91 1.98
C LEU A 160 8.29 -8.88 3.18
N LYS A 161 6.99 -9.02 2.94
CA LYS A 161 5.96 -8.97 4.00
C LYS A 161 5.28 -10.32 4.13
N GLU A 162 5.45 -11.00 5.26
CA GLU A 162 4.63 -12.17 5.63
C GLU A 162 3.12 -11.84 5.57
N PRO A 163 2.24 -12.74 5.08
CA PRO A 163 0.80 -12.55 5.20
C PRO A 163 0.45 -12.60 6.68
N ALA A 164 -0.30 -11.60 7.15
CA ALA A 164 -0.71 -11.54 8.55
C ALA A 164 -1.48 -12.81 8.94
N ALA A 165 -0.88 -13.65 9.79
CA ALA A 165 -1.53 -14.81 10.38
C ALA A 165 -2.77 -14.37 11.17
N SER A 166 -3.87 -15.09 10.95
CA SER A 166 -5.10 -14.96 11.72
C SER A 166 -4.87 -15.47 13.15
N VAL A 167 -4.73 -14.57 14.13
CA VAL A 167 -4.64 -14.97 15.54
C VAL A 167 -6.04 -14.97 16.14
N GLY A 168 -6.59 -16.19 16.27
CA GLY A 168 -7.71 -16.49 17.15
C GLY A 168 -7.32 -16.42 18.62
N ASN A 169 -8.30 -16.08 19.45
CA ASN A 169 -8.24 -15.77 20.88
C ASN A 169 -7.36 -16.69 21.78
N SER A 170 -6.80 -16.08 22.83
CA SER A 170 -6.63 -16.72 24.15
C SER A 170 -7.47 -15.95 25.21
N PRO A 171 -7.96 -16.63 26.26
CA PRO A 171 -9.09 -16.18 27.06
C PRO A 171 -8.71 -15.07 28.07
N THR A 172 -9.67 -14.18 28.30
CA THR A 172 -9.63 -13.05 29.23
C THR A 172 -9.65 -13.48 30.71
N PRO A 173 -9.21 -12.58 31.63
CA PRO A 173 -10.19 -11.93 32.49
C PRO A 173 -10.20 -10.40 32.36
N ASP A 174 -11.24 -9.94 31.68
CA ASP A 174 -12.05 -8.72 31.79
C ASP A 174 -11.46 -7.42 32.37
N LYS A 175 -11.24 -6.40 31.51
CA LYS A 175 -12.08 -5.18 31.45
C LYS A 175 -11.69 -4.28 30.27
N GLN A 176 -12.70 -3.96 29.45
CA GLN A 176 -12.77 -2.96 28.37
C GLN A 176 -12.08 -3.28 27.02
N SER A 177 -12.92 -3.72 26.08
CA SER A 177 -12.65 -3.86 24.63
C SER A 177 -12.12 -2.57 23.99
N PRO A 178 -10.98 -2.58 23.27
CA PRO A 178 -10.66 -1.54 22.31
C PRO A 178 -11.36 -1.83 20.97
N ALA A 179 -11.92 -0.80 20.34
CA ALA A 179 -12.50 -0.86 19.00
C ALA A 179 -11.48 -1.37 17.95
N PRO A 180 -11.92 -1.98 16.82
CA PRO A 180 -11.03 -2.53 15.80
C PRO A 180 -10.01 -1.48 15.31
N SER A 181 -8.74 -1.88 15.22
CA SER A 181 -7.65 -1.04 14.72
C SER A 181 -7.92 -0.65 13.26
N ALA A 182 -8.07 0.66 13.03
CA ALA A 182 -8.44 1.24 11.72
C ALA A 182 -7.44 0.86 10.62
N THR A 183 -7.96 0.44 9.45
CA THR A 183 -7.14 0.16 8.25
C THR A 183 -6.46 1.43 7.72
N ILE A 184 -5.47 1.32 6.81
CA ILE A 184 -4.88 2.52 6.15
C ILE A 184 -5.96 3.30 5.40
N GLY A 185 -6.89 2.60 4.75
CA GLY A 185 -8.08 3.19 4.14
C GLY A 185 -8.92 4.00 5.12
N ASP A 186 -9.19 3.44 6.30
CA ASP A 186 -9.93 4.15 7.35
C ASP A 186 -9.14 5.33 7.91
N LYS A 187 -7.81 5.20 8.06
CA LYS A 187 -6.92 6.29 8.51
C LYS A 187 -6.89 7.45 7.51
N VAL A 188 -6.81 7.17 6.20
CA VAL A 188 -6.80 8.22 5.18
C VAL A 188 -8.16 8.89 5.04
N ILE A 189 -9.25 8.13 5.18
CA ILE A 189 -10.60 8.69 5.25
C ILE A 189 -10.72 9.58 6.49
N ALA A 190 -10.29 9.11 7.67
CA ALA A 190 -10.31 9.89 8.90
C ALA A 190 -9.47 11.18 8.79
N ALA A 191 -8.31 11.12 8.15
CA ALA A 191 -7.49 12.30 7.85
C ALA A 191 -8.20 13.25 6.86
N GLY A 192 -8.77 12.71 5.79
CA GLY A 192 -9.54 13.48 4.80
C GLY A 192 -10.74 14.20 5.41
N LEU A 193 -11.46 13.55 6.34
CA LEU A 193 -12.62 14.12 7.02
C LEU A 193 -12.28 15.37 7.85
N LYS A 194 -11.03 15.53 8.30
CA LYS A 194 -10.55 16.75 8.99
C LYS A 194 -10.62 17.99 8.09
N TYR A 195 -10.66 17.81 6.77
CA TYR A 195 -10.70 18.89 5.80
C TYR A 195 -12.11 19.27 5.34
N LEU A 196 -13.18 18.61 5.84
CA LEU A 196 -14.57 18.93 5.47
C LEU A 196 -14.84 20.44 5.56
N GLY A 197 -15.47 20.99 4.51
CA GLY A 197 -15.78 22.40 4.39
C GLY A 197 -14.61 23.31 3.99
N THR A 198 -13.38 22.80 3.85
CA THR A 198 -12.25 23.63 3.40
C THR A 198 -12.53 24.15 1.99
N PRO A 199 -12.55 25.49 1.78
CA PRO A 199 -12.93 26.08 0.50
C PRO A 199 -12.05 25.64 -0.68
N TYR A 200 -12.70 25.48 -1.84
CA TYR A 200 -11.99 25.13 -3.07
C TYR A 200 -11.22 26.33 -3.66
N LYS A 201 -9.96 26.09 -4.07
CA LYS A 201 -9.20 27.02 -4.90
C LYS A 201 -8.27 26.25 -5.83
N PHE A 202 -8.47 26.41 -7.13
CA PHE A 202 -7.68 25.74 -8.15
C PHE A 202 -6.21 26.18 -8.11
N GLY A 203 -5.28 25.22 -8.07
CA GLY A 203 -3.85 25.47 -8.21
C GLY A 203 -3.24 26.33 -7.09
N ASP A 204 -3.76 26.24 -5.87
CA ASP A 204 -3.26 27.02 -4.75
C ASP A 204 -1.86 26.57 -4.28
N SER A 205 -1.18 27.42 -3.50
CA SER A 205 0.07 27.06 -2.85
C SER A 205 -0.20 26.01 -1.77
N ARG A 206 0.47 24.86 -1.88
CA ARG A 206 0.32 23.69 -0.98
C ARG A 206 0.72 23.93 0.47
N SER A 207 1.20 25.13 0.76
CA SER A 207 1.52 25.68 2.08
C SER A 207 0.32 26.35 2.76
N ASP A 208 -0.66 26.83 2.00
CA ASP A 208 -1.84 27.50 2.56
C ASP A 208 -3.01 26.51 2.69
N LYS A 209 -3.16 25.92 3.87
CA LYS A 209 -4.22 24.95 4.16
C LYS A 209 -5.63 25.57 4.25
N ARG A 210 -5.79 26.89 4.08
CA ARG A 210 -7.10 27.56 4.09
C ARG A 210 -7.92 27.28 2.83
N TYR A 211 -7.27 26.85 1.75
CA TYR A 211 -7.92 26.45 0.52
C TYR A 211 -7.25 25.20 -0.04
N MET A 212 -7.95 24.47 -0.90
CA MET A 212 -7.37 23.33 -1.60
C MET A 212 -8.08 23.02 -2.91
N ASP A 213 -7.32 22.57 -3.91
CA ASP A 213 -7.89 21.86 -5.05
C ASP A 213 -8.01 20.35 -4.76
N CYS A 214 -8.56 19.61 -5.74
CA CYS A 214 -8.79 18.19 -5.61
C CYS A 214 -7.53 17.37 -5.29
N SER A 215 -6.40 17.70 -5.90
CA SER A 215 -5.14 16.98 -5.71
C SER A 215 -4.38 17.42 -4.47
N ASP A 216 -4.52 18.68 -4.06
CA ASP A 216 -3.99 19.16 -2.79
C ASP A 216 -4.74 18.54 -1.61
N PHE A 217 -6.06 18.37 -1.73
CA PHE A 217 -6.87 17.65 -0.75
C PHE A 217 -6.38 16.21 -0.56
N THR A 218 -6.27 15.44 -1.64
CA THR A 218 -5.82 14.03 -1.56
C THR A 218 -4.38 13.95 -1.06
N TYR A 219 -3.49 14.82 -1.54
CA TYR A 219 -2.12 14.90 -1.06
C TYR A 219 -2.05 15.10 0.45
N ASN A 220 -2.81 16.06 0.99
CA ASN A 220 -2.80 16.36 2.43
C ASN A 220 -3.42 15.24 3.27
N ALA A 221 -4.54 14.64 2.83
CA ALA A 221 -5.16 13.51 3.53
C ALA A 221 -4.21 12.32 3.67
N TYR A 222 -3.47 11.99 2.61
CA TYR A 222 -2.47 10.93 2.62
C TYR A 222 -1.21 11.32 3.42
N LYS A 223 -0.74 12.56 3.28
CA LYS A 223 0.43 13.08 3.99
C LYS A 223 0.24 13.09 5.51
N ASP A 224 -0.96 13.41 5.98
CA ASP A 224 -1.30 13.46 7.41
C ASP A 224 -1.20 12.09 8.10
N ILE A 225 -1.23 11.01 7.33
CA ILE A 225 -0.99 9.64 7.81
C ILE A 225 0.39 9.11 7.40
N GLY A 226 1.28 9.99 6.93
CA GLY A 226 2.65 9.67 6.56
C GLY A 226 2.86 9.15 5.14
N ILE A 227 1.83 9.09 4.30
CA ILE A 227 1.92 8.61 2.91
C ILE A 227 2.12 9.80 1.96
N LYS A 228 3.27 9.85 1.31
CA LYS A 228 3.59 10.91 0.34
C LYS A 228 3.21 10.46 -1.07
N ILE A 229 2.22 11.10 -1.64
CA ILE A 229 1.87 10.97 -3.06
C ILE A 229 2.28 12.24 -3.83
N PRO A 230 2.35 12.20 -5.18
CA PRO A 230 2.57 13.40 -5.97
C PRO A 230 1.47 14.44 -5.80
N THR A 231 1.76 15.67 -6.21
CA THR A 231 0.97 16.84 -5.83
C THR A 231 -0.09 17.26 -6.85
N ASN A 232 -0.19 16.58 -7.98
CA ASN A 232 -1.19 16.84 -9.00
C ASN A 232 -1.92 15.55 -9.40
N SER A 233 -3.18 15.65 -9.81
CA SER A 233 -4.04 14.48 -10.05
C SER A 233 -3.54 13.52 -11.14
N ARG A 234 -2.82 14.01 -12.15
CA ARG A 234 -2.23 13.17 -13.21
C ARG A 234 -1.03 12.38 -12.71
N SER A 235 -0.11 13.04 -12.01
CA SER A 235 1.03 12.36 -11.40
C SER A 235 0.61 11.46 -10.24
N GLN A 236 -0.49 11.74 -9.54
CA GLN A 236 -1.08 10.79 -8.57
C GLN A 236 -1.61 9.53 -9.28
N LYS A 237 -2.25 9.67 -10.43
CA LYS A 237 -2.71 8.54 -11.26
C LYS A 237 -1.53 7.70 -11.75
N GLU A 238 -0.52 8.35 -12.33
CA GLU A 238 0.71 7.69 -12.77
C GLU A 238 1.42 7.00 -11.59
N PHE A 239 1.39 7.60 -10.41
CA PHE A 239 1.96 7.02 -9.21
C PHE A 239 1.22 5.77 -8.74
N VAL A 240 -0.12 5.77 -8.79
CA VAL A 240 -0.91 4.57 -8.46
C VAL A 240 -0.69 3.46 -9.49
N GLU A 241 -0.62 3.79 -10.78
CA GLU A 241 -0.33 2.79 -11.82
C GLU A 241 1.07 2.21 -11.71
N LYS A 242 2.06 3.05 -11.36
CA LYS A 242 3.45 2.65 -11.33
C LYS A 242 3.88 2.01 -10.01
N TYR A 243 3.31 2.43 -8.89
CA TYR A 243 3.80 2.10 -7.55
C TYR A 243 2.71 1.62 -6.58
N GLY A 244 1.44 1.58 -7.02
CA GLY A 244 0.30 1.24 -6.19
C GLY A 244 -0.46 0.00 -6.68
N ALA A 245 -1.72 -0.10 -6.24
CA ALA A 245 -2.67 -1.11 -6.69
C ALA A 245 -3.76 -0.47 -7.55
N PRO A 246 -3.57 -0.37 -8.88
CA PRO A 246 -4.54 0.25 -9.77
C PRO A 246 -5.81 -0.61 -9.87
N VAL A 247 -6.95 0.07 -9.92
CA VAL A 247 -8.29 -0.50 -10.01
C VAL A 247 -9.00 0.09 -11.23
N TYR A 248 -9.38 -0.76 -12.18
CA TYR A 248 -10.02 -0.31 -13.42
C TYR A 248 -11.54 -0.50 -13.44
N GLN A 249 -12.11 -1.09 -12.38
CA GLN A 249 -13.55 -1.28 -12.26
C GLN A 249 -14.04 -0.76 -10.90
N VAL A 250 -15.16 -0.04 -10.91
CA VAL A 250 -15.75 0.57 -9.71
C VAL A 250 -16.03 -0.45 -8.61
N LYS A 251 -16.45 -1.67 -8.98
CA LYS A 251 -16.76 -2.75 -8.02
C LYS A 251 -15.54 -3.23 -7.21
N ASP A 252 -14.34 -2.98 -7.71
CA ASP A 252 -13.10 -3.45 -7.09
C ASP A 252 -12.45 -2.34 -6.22
N LEU A 253 -13.07 -1.16 -6.14
CA LEU A 253 -12.60 -0.06 -5.31
C LEU A 253 -12.72 -0.41 -3.82
N GLN A 254 -11.68 -0.04 -3.07
CA GLN A 254 -11.61 -0.21 -1.62
C GLN A 254 -11.59 1.14 -0.91
N LYS A 255 -12.02 1.14 0.36
CA LYS A 255 -11.96 2.34 1.20
C LYS A 255 -10.55 2.92 1.19
N GLY A 256 -10.46 4.22 0.95
CA GLY A 256 -9.21 4.96 0.86
C GLY A 256 -8.69 5.11 -0.57
N ASP A 257 -9.10 4.30 -1.55
CA ASP A 257 -8.60 4.39 -2.92
C ASP A 257 -8.73 5.82 -3.48
N LEU A 258 -7.71 6.26 -4.21
CA LEU A 258 -7.85 7.43 -5.06
C LEU A 258 -8.78 7.07 -6.23
N ILE A 259 -9.69 7.97 -6.59
CA ILE A 259 -10.59 7.84 -7.74
C ILE A 259 -10.20 8.91 -8.75
N PHE A 260 -9.74 8.52 -9.93
CA PHE A 260 -9.34 9.41 -11.01
C PHE A 260 -10.42 9.52 -12.08
N MET A 261 -10.77 10.75 -12.44
CA MET A 261 -11.91 11.04 -13.31
C MET A 261 -11.55 11.95 -14.48
N MET A 262 -12.21 11.71 -15.61
CA MET A 262 -12.14 12.56 -16.80
C MET A 262 -13.08 13.78 -16.71
N SER A 263 -13.06 14.64 -17.72
CA SER A 263 -13.96 15.80 -17.83
C SER A 263 -15.44 15.40 -17.86
N TYR A 264 -16.30 16.28 -17.35
CA TYR A 264 -17.74 16.13 -17.42
C TYR A 264 -18.22 16.21 -18.89
N LYS A 265 -19.15 15.33 -19.26
CA LYS A 265 -19.77 15.26 -20.60
C LYS A 265 -21.30 15.34 -20.58
N GLY A 266 -21.90 15.15 -19.40
CA GLY A 266 -23.33 15.20 -19.19
C GLY A 266 -23.72 14.44 -17.93
N SER A 267 -24.99 14.45 -17.56
CA SER A 267 -25.47 13.82 -16.34
C SER A 267 -25.93 12.38 -16.53
N LYS A 268 -26.09 11.94 -17.77
CA LYS A 268 -26.63 10.62 -18.11
C LYS A 268 -25.49 9.65 -18.46
N LYS A 269 -25.70 8.36 -18.16
CA LYS A 269 -24.76 7.30 -18.56
C LYS A 269 -24.53 7.24 -20.08
N SER A 270 -25.58 7.57 -20.87
CA SER A 270 -25.52 7.64 -22.33
C SER A 270 -24.53 8.67 -22.85
N ASP A 271 -24.30 9.77 -22.12
CA ASP A 271 -23.40 10.86 -22.53
C ASP A 271 -21.91 10.43 -22.57
N TYR A 272 -21.64 9.22 -22.06
CA TYR A 272 -20.31 8.62 -21.97
C TYR A 272 -20.18 7.34 -22.84
N GLN A 273 -21.23 6.94 -23.55
CA GLN A 273 -21.17 5.77 -24.44
C GLN A 273 -20.18 6.02 -25.59
N GLY A 274 -19.39 5.01 -25.93
CA GLY A 274 -18.39 5.10 -27.00
C GLY A 274 -17.11 5.88 -26.64
N ILE A 275 -17.02 6.45 -25.43
CA ILE A 275 -15.79 7.11 -24.97
C ILE A 275 -14.80 6.06 -24.46
N ASP A 276 -13.64 5.98 -25.10
CA ASP A 276 -12.49 5.25 -24.56
C ASP A 276 -11.90 6.05 -23.39
N LYS A 277 -12.27 5.63 -22.17
CA LYS A 277 -11.88 6.30 -20.93
C LYS A 277 -10.38 6.19 -20.63
N SER A 278 -9.71 5.13 -21.12
CA SER A 278 -8.28 4.91 -20.88
C SER A 278 -7.41 5.99 -21.52
N LYS A 279 -7.91 6.62 -22.59
CA LYS A 279 -7.25 7.70 -23.33
C LYS A 279 -7.60 9.10 -22.83
N GLN A 280 -8.49 9.22 -21.84
CA GLN A 280 -8.97 10.52 -21.39
C GLN A 280 -8.03 11.14 -20.37
N ARG A 281 -7.82 12.46 -20.48
CA ARG A 281 -7.04 13.22 -19.51
C ARG A 281 -7.75 13.26 -18.16
N ILE A 282 -7.02 12.98 -17.09
CA ILE A 282 -7.51 13.16 -15.72
C ILE A 282 -7.71 14.65 -15.45
N THR A 283 -8.90 15.00 -14.96
CA THR A 283 -9.27 16.36 -14.56
C THR A 283 -9.74 16.46 -13.12
N HIS A 284 -9.98 15.34 -12.44
CA HIS A 284 -10.42 15.33 -11.05
C HIS A 284 -9.92 14.09 -10.30
N VAL A 285 -9.70 14.23 -8.99
CA VAL A 285 -9.35 13.13 -8.08
C VAL A 285 -10.13 13.24 -6.77
N GLY A 286 -10.44 12.12 -6.13
CA GLY A 286 -11.03 12.06 -4.79
C GLY A 286 -10.70 10.76 -4.05
N ILE A 287 -11.19 10.60 -2.82
CA ILE A 287 -10.96 9.41 -1.99
C ILE A 287 -12.26 8.60 -1.90
N TYR A 288 -12.20 7.30 -2.19
CA TYR A 288 -13.35 6.40 -2.05
C TYR A 288 -13.64 6.10 -0.58
N LEU A 289 -14.90 6.26 -0.17
CA LEU A 289 -15.34 6.03 1.22
C LEU A 289 -15.93 4.64 1.44
N GLY A 290 -16.03 3.83 0.39
CA GLY A 290 -16.93 2.68 0.39
C GLY A 290 -18.38 3.11 0.18
N ASP A 291 -19.27 2.11 0.07
CA ASP A 291 -20.72 2.29 -0.07
C ASP A 291 -21.13 3.25 -1.20
N GLY A 292 -20.35 3.30 -2.29
CA GLY A 292 -20.64 4.19 -3.41
C GLY A 292 -20.54 5.68 -3.07
N ARG A 293 -19.67 6.07 -2.12
CA ARG A 293 -19.43 7.47 -1.71
C ARG A 293 -18.01 7.91 -2.00
N ILE A 294 -17.84 9.20 -2.29
CA ILE A 294 -16.54 9.84 -2.54
C ILE A 294 -16.39 11.09 -1.67
N LEU A 295 -15.18 11.32 -1.17
CA LEU A 295 -14.76 12.54 -0.48
C LEU A 295 -13.83 13.32 -1.40
N HIS A 296 -14.21 14.55 -1.71
CA HIS A 296 -13.49 15.38 -2.68
C HIS A 296 -13.84 16.86 -2.55
N THR A 297 -13.18 17.72 -3.32
CA THR A 297 -13.50 19.15 -3.50
C THR A 297 -13.33 19.50 -4.98
N TYR A 298 -14.29 20.20 -5.60
CA TYR A 298 -14.32 20.33 -7.07
C TYR A 298 -14.74 21.70 -7.62
N SER A 299 -15.29 22.59 -6.79
CA SER A 299 -15.58 23.97 -7.20
C SER A 299 -15.86 24.87 -5.99
N LYS A 300 -15.83 26.19 -6.17
CA LYS A 300 -16.18 27.15 -5.10
C LYS A 300 -17.64 26.97 -4.67
N GLU A 301 -18.53 26.77 -5.64
CA GLU A 301 -19.99 26.63 -5.49
C GLU A 301 -20.36 25.33 -4.77
N SER A 302 -19.48 24.33 -4.79
CA SER A 302 -19.70 23.05 -4.11
C SER A 302 -19.65 23.15 -2.57
N GLY A 303 -19.08 24.24 -2.04
CA GLY A 303 -18.91 24.48 -0.60
C GLY A 303 -17.63 23.86 0.00
N GLY A 304 -16.64 23.52 -0.82
CA GLY A 304 -15.36 22.97 -0.38
C GLY A 304 -15.33 21.44 -0.31
N VAL A 305 -14.45 20.89 0.53
CA VAL A 305 -14.34 19.43 0.73
C VAL A 305 -15.64 18.87 1.29
N LYS A 306 -16.20 17.86 0.63
CA LYS A 306 -17.47 17.26 1.00
C LYS A 306 -17.57 15.81 0.57
N ILE A 307 -18.53 15.10 1.16
CA ILE A 307 -18.92 13.76 0.75
C ILE A 307 -20.07 13.89 -0.27
N THR A 308 -19.98 13.15 -1.37
CA THR A 308 -21.06 13.03 -2.36
C THR A 308 -21.33 11.57 -2.71
N LYS A 309 -22.53 11.29 -3.24
CA LYS A 309 -22.82 9.99 -3.86
C LYS A 309 -21.96 9.86 -5.12
N PHE A 310 -21.25 8.75 -5.22
CA PHE A 310 -20.41 8.41 -6.36
C PHE A 310 -21.18 7.55 -7.37
N THR A 311 -21.79 6.45 -6.90
CA THR A 311 -22.45 5.47 -7.78
C THR A 311 -23.76 5.98 -8.37
N ASP A 312 -24.04 5.56 -9.61
CA ASP A 312 -25.18 5.98 -10.42
C ASP A 312 -25.27 7.50 -10.62
N THR A 313 -24.14 8.19 -10.59
CA THR A 313 -24.05 9.64 -10.83
C THR A 313 -23.07 9.95 -11.94
N SER A 314 -23.04 11.22 -12.36
CA SER A 314 -22.03 11.71 -13.31
C SER A 314 -20.59 11.53 -12.80
N TRP A 315 -20.36 11.33 -11.49
CA TRP A 315 -19.03 11.01 -10.97
C TRP A 315 -18.56 9.62 -11.39
N GLU A 316 -19.40 8.59 -11.22
CA GLU A 316 -19.08 7.24 -11.69
C GLU A 316 -18.92 7.20 -13.21
N TYR A 317 -19.78 7.91 -13.95
CA TYR A 317 -19.67 7.93 -15.41
C TYR A 317 -18.36 8.53 -15.91
N ARG A 318 -17.70 9.37 -15.10
CA ARG A 318 -16.37 9.95 -15.36
C ARG A 318 -15.22 9.09 -14.86
N PHE A 319 -15.46 7.97 -14.16
CA PHE A 319 -14.42 7.09 -13.63
C PHE A 319 -13.51 6.59 -14.75
N VAL A 320 -12.21 6.90 -14.66
CA VAL A 320 -11.17 6.40 -15.56
C VAL A 320 -10.47 5.20 -14.92
N MET A 321 -10.01 5.37 -13.68
CA MET A 321 -9.46 4.33 -12.83
C MET A 321 -9.44 4.81 -11.38
N GLY A 322 -9.15 3.92 -10.45
CA GLY A 322 -8.80 4.25 -9.08
C GLY A 322 -7.62 3.44 -8.59
N GLY A 323 -7.37 3.45 -7.29
CA GLY A 323 -6.40 2.53 -6.68
C GLY A 323 -5.72 3.09 -5.44
N ARG A 324 -4.99 2.20 -4.76
CA ARG A 324 -4.24 2.51 -3.55
C ARG A 324 -2.84 2.96 -3.91
N PRO A 325 -2.36 4.11 -3.41
CA PRO A 325 -0.99 4.57 -3.65
C PRO A 325 0.02 3.96 -2.66
N TYR A 326 -0.31 2.83 -2.05
CA TYR A 326 0.49 2.11 -1.05
C TYR A 326 0.21 0.61 -1.17
#